data_AF-A0A6P1AK41-F1
#
_entry.id   AF-A0A6P1AK41-F1
#
_cell.length_a   1.000
_cell.length_b   1.000
_cell.length_c   1.000
_cell.angle_alpha   90.00
_cell.angle_beta   90.00
_cell.angle_gamma   90.00
#
_symmetry.space_group_name_H-M   'P 1'
#
loop_
_entity.id
_entity.type
_entity.pdbx_description
1 polymer ?
#
loop_
_entity_poly.entity_id
_entity_poly.type
_entity_poly.pdbx_seq_one_letter_code
_entity_poly.pdbx_strand_id
1 'polypeptide(L)'
;MVATPQAVEQFCQVLSGVGEKERHVLQGGEITVLPVKSIVQIIETLHSFGRRVGMRTNGYNVTGIPLDSLNKLEFIYLDAHGNNQEAIEHCRAFLGKNYEGEVINEERLYHRDPAAFLNHNQGTVEQGLNCNHLLATLTYFPPIIHPCCNSWALMNALNDGTMGEMLIEAGWTADNPDLKNTLANWRQTLPKPFLKTFCANSCYMTAPDIDNPPQRIQPHHLDRVLKR
;
A
#
# COMPACT_ATOMS: atom_id res chain seq x y z
N MET A 1 -8.52 -8.75 4.84
CA MET A 1 -9.48 -8.27 3.82
C MET A 1 -8.70 -7.83 2.58
N VAL A 2 -9.26 -7.92 1.38
CA VAL A 2 -8.59 -7.61 0.10
C VAL A 2 -9.57 -6.81 -0.76
N ALA A 3 -9.09 -5.86 -1.56
CA ALA A 3 -9.95 -5.12 -2.47
C ALA A 3 -10.53 -6.01 -3.57
N THR A 4 -11.84 -5.95 -3.77
CA THR A 4 -12.53 -6.62 -4.88
C THR A 4 -12.53 -5.71 -6.11
N PRO A 5 -12.68 -6.24 -7.34
CA PRO A 5 -12.82 -5.43 -8.54
C PRO A 5 -13.96 -4.41 -8.44
N GLN A 6 -15.10 -4.79 -7.83
CA GLN A 6 -16.24 -3.90 -7.62
C GLN A 6 -15.92 -2.74 -6.69
N ALA A 7 -15.18 -3.00 -5.60
CA ALA A 7 -14.75 -1.94 -4.70
C ALA A 7 -13.77 -0.96 -5.38
N VAL A 8 -12.85 -1.49 -6.21
CA VAL A 8 -11.93 -0.67 -7.01
C VAL A 8 -12.70 0.17 -8.04
N GLU A 9 -13.72 -0.39 -8.69
CA GLU A 9 -14.58 0.34 -9.61
C GLU A 9 -15.30 1.49 -8.90
N GLN A 10 -15.93 1.22 -7.75
CA GLN A 10 -16.59 2.24 -6.93
C GLN A 10 -15.63 3.36 -6.54
N PHE A 11 -14.42 3.02 -6.08
CA PHE A 11 -13.38 4.00 -5.78
C PHE A 11 -13.03 4.87 -6.98
N CYS A 12 -12.88 4.26 -8.17
CA CYS A 12 -12.56 4.99 -9.39
C CYS A 12 -13.69 5.94 -9.81
N GLN A 13 -14.96 5.53 -9.65
CA GLN A 13 -16.12 6.36 -9.93
C GLN A 13 -16.19 7.56 -8.98
N VAL A 14 -16.03 7.33 -7.67
CA VAL A 14 -16.09 8.40 -6.67
C VAL A 14 -14.93 9.38 -6.79
N LEU A 15 -13.74 8.93 -7.20
CA LEU A 15 -12.59 9.80 -7.45
C LEU A 15 -12.40 10.17 -8.92
N SER A 16 -13.45 10.10 -9.75
CA SER A 16 -13.37 10.54 -11.15
C SER A 16 -12.97 12.02 -11.24
N GLY A 17 -11.96 12.32 -12.06
CA GLY A 17 -11.32 13.63 -12.19
C GLY A 17 -10.29 13.97 -11.11
N VAL A 18 -9.95 13.03 -10.22
CA VAL A 18 -8.98 13.22 -9.15
C VAL A 18 -7.92 12.12 -9.20
N GLY A 19 -6.67 12.52 -9.46
CA GLY A 19 -5.51 11.66 -9.31
C GLY A 19 -5.28 10.62 -10.42
N GLU A 20 -5.95 10.69 -11.57
CA GLU A 20 -5.75 9.76 -12.69
C GLU A 20 -4.30 9.73 -13.18
N LYS A 21 -3.64 10.90 -13.16
CA LYS A 21 -2.24 11.10 -13.57
C LYS A 21 -1.22 10.71 -12.49
N GLU A 22 -1.68 10.42 -11.28
CA GLU A 22 -0.82 9.96 -10.19
C GLU A 22 -0.55 8.47 -10.30
N ARG A 23 0.48 7.98 -9.61
CA ARG A 23 0.82 6.55 -9.58
C ARG A 23 -0.17 5.78 -8.68
N HIS A 24 -0.83 4.77 -9.25
CA HIS A 24 -1.69 3.83 -8.53
C HIS A 24 -0.97 2.49 -8.42
N VAL A 25 -0.53 2.12 -7.23
CA VAL A 25 0.29 0.92 -7.04
C VAL A 25 -0.53 -0.20 -6.40
N LEU A 26 -0.66 -1.32 -7.11
CA LEU A 26 -1.16 -2.57 -6.57
C LEU A 26 -0.11 -3.16 -5.62
N GLN A 27 -0.40 -3.14 -4.31
CA GLN A 27 0.53 -3.58 -3.27
C GLN A 27 -0.19 -4.19 -2.05
N GLY A 28 0.59 -4.85 -1.19
CA GLY A 28 0.15 -5.55 0.01
C GLY A 28 1.34 -6.32 0.61
N GLY A 29 1.10 -7.53 1.13
CA GLY A 29 2.19 -8.45 1.48
C GLY A 29 2.88 -9.01 0.22
N GLU A 30 2.15 -9.79 -0.57
CA GLU A 30 2.52 -10.18 -1.95
C GLU A 30 1.23 -10.21 -2.77
N ILE A 31 1.17 -9.40 -3.82
CA ILE A 31 -0.04 -9.24 -4.65
C ILE A 31 -0.35 -10.52 -5.44
N THR A 32 0.66 -11.29 -5.82
CA THR A 32 0.50 -12.52 -6.61
C THR A 32 0.04 -13.72 -5.79
N VAL A 33 -0.19 -13.55 -4.48
CA VAL A 33 -0.95 -14.52 -3.67
C VAL A 33 -2.43 -14.51 -4.04
N LEU A 34 -2.94 -13.40 -4.60
CA LEU A 34 -4.32 -13.33 -5.07
C LEU A 34 -4.53 -14.21 -6.31
N PRO A 35 -5.75 -14.72 -6.54
CA PRO A 35 -6.06 -15.41 -7.78
C PRO A 35 -5.76 -14.51 -8.99
N VAL A 36 -5.06 -15.05 -10.00
CA VAL A 36 -4.68 -14.31 -11.22
C VAL A 36 -5.86 -13.61 -11.86
N LYS A 37 -7.03 -14.27 -11.91
CA LYS A 37 -8.27 -13.68 -12.44
C LYS A 37 -8.64 -12.37 -11.73
N SER A 38 -8.50 -12.32 -10.40
CA SER A 38 -8.80 -11.13 -9.60
C SER A 38 -7.80 -10.01 -9.89
N ILE A 39 -6.51 -10.34 -10.00
CA ILE A 39 -5.44 -9.37 -10.32
C ILE A 39 -5.72 -8.76 -11.69
N VAL A 40 -5.97 -9.59 -12.70
CA VAL A 40 -6.34 -9.16 -14.05
C VAL A 40 -7.54 -8.20 -14.00
N GLN A 41 -8.64 -8.59 -13.34
CA GLN A 41 -9.82 -7.74 -13.24
C GLN A 41 -9.53 -6.38 -12.60
N ILE A 42 -8.72 -6.32 -11.55
CA ILE A 42 -8.34 -5.06 -10.91
C ILE A 42 -7.52 -4.18 -11.87
N ILE A 43 -6.56 -4.76 -12.60
CA ILE A 43 -5.77 -4.05 -13.59
C ILE A 43 -6.67 -3.48 -14.70
N GLU A 44 -7.55 -4.31 -15.26
CA GLU A 44 -8.48 -3.89 -16.33
C GLU A 44 -9.40 -2.76 -15.84
N THR A 45 -9.94 -2.88 -14.62
CA THR A 45 -10.77 -1.82 -14.03
C THR A 45 -9.98 -0.52 -13.94
N LEU A 46 -8.82 -0.50 -13.27
CA LEU A 46 -8.03 0.72 -13.11
C LEU A 46 -7.62 1.33 -14.45
N HIS A 47 -7.19 0.49 -15.40
CA HIS A 47 -6.81 0.92 -16.74
C HIS A 47 -7.98 1.54 -17.51
N SER A 48 -9.18 0.96 -17.42
CA SER A 48 -10.39 1.48 -18.08
C SER A 48 -10.81 2.88 -17.58
N PHE A 49 -10.45 3.22 -16.34
CA PHE A 49 -10.64 4.55 -15.76
C PHE A 49 -9.45 5.51 -16.03
N GLY A 50 -8.52 5.13 -16.90
CA GLY A 50 -7.37 5.96 -17.29
C GLY A 50 -6.36 6.19 -16.17
N ARG A 51 -6.31 5.30 -15.17
CA ARG A 51 -5.35 5.37 -14.06
C ARG A 51 -3.98 4.90 -14.50
N ARG A 52 -2.92 5.56 -14.04
CA ARG A 52 -1.53 5.10 -14.23
C ARG A 52 -1.21 4.00 -13.23
N VAL A 53 -1.37 2.75 -13.67
CA VAL A 53 -1.27 1.59 -12.78
C VAL A 53 0.15 1.04 -12.77
N GLY A 54 0.62 0.69 -11.59
CA GLY A 54 1.77 -0.19 -11.45
C GLY A 54 1.56 -1.23 -10.37
N MET A 55 2.55 -2.07 -10.19
CA MET A 55 2.49 -3.19 -9.25
C MET A 55 3.76 -3.25 -8.42
N ARG A 56 3.65 -3.69 -7.17
CA ARG A 56 4.79 -4.07 -6.32
C ARG A 56 4.68 -5.55 -5.99
N THR A 57 5.77 -6.29 -6.21
CA THR A 57 5.82 -7.75 -6.02
C THR A 57 7.21 -8.20 -5.61
N ASN A 58 7.28 -9.30 -4.88
CA ASN A 58 8.52 -9.98 -4.49
C ASN A 58 8.96 -10.97 -5.58
N GLY A 59 8.36 -10.92 -6.77
CA GLY A 59 8.73 -11.66 -7.97
C GLY A 59 8.06 -13.03 -8.11
N TYR A 60 7.32 -13.48 -7.09
CA TYR A 60 6.62 -14.76 -7.16
C TYR A 60 5.45 -14.69 -8.14
N ASN A 61 5.23 -15.76 -8.92
CA ASN A 61 4.04 -15.98 -9.76
C ASN A 61 3.64 -14.88 -10.75
N VAL A 62 4.48 -13.86 -10.98
CA VAL A 62 4.24 -12.81 -11.99
C VAL A 62 4.10 -13.40 -13.38
N THR A 63 4.85 -14.46 -13.68
CA THR A 63 4.79 -15.20 -14.95
C THR A 63 3.44 -15.86 -15.22
N GLY A 64 2.60 -16.02 -14.18
CA GLY A 64 1.24 -16.55 -14.31
C GLY A 64 0.21 -15.50 -14.73
N ILE A 65 0.55 -14.20 -14.72
CA ILE A 65 -0.34 -13.13 -15.17
C ILE A 65 -0.24 -13.00 -16.70
N PRO A 66 -1.37 -12.98 -17.44
CA PRO A 66 -1.36 -12.78 -18.88
C PRO A 66 -0.62 -11.51 -19.31
N LEU A 67 0.20 -11.61 -20.35
CA LEU A 67 1.01 -10.49 -20.86
C LEU A 67 0.17 -9.28 -21.25
N ASP A 68 -0.97 -9.48 -21.90
CA ASP A 68 -1.89 -8.40 -22.29
C ASP A 68 -2.42 -7.59 -21.09
N SER A 69 -2.47 -8.19 -19.90
CA SER A 69 -2.82 -7.48 -18.67
C SER A 69 -1.58 -6.87 -18.00
N LEU A 70 -0.44 -7.57 -18.00
CA LEU A 70 0.82 -6.99 -17.51
C LEU A 70 1.20 -5.72 -18.27
N ASN A 71 1.08 -5.71 -19.60
CA ASN A 71 1.41 -4.56 -20.45
C ASN A 71 0.45 -3.36 -20.27
N LYS A 72 -0.63 -3.49 -19.48
CA LYS A 72 -1.44 -2.34 -19.05
C LYS A 72 -0.85 -1.61 -17.84
N LEU A 73 0.11 -2.22 -17.15
CA LEU A 73 0.88 -1.59 -16.08
C LEU A 73 1.98 -0.74 -16.70
N GLU A 74 2.12 0.50 -16.25
CA GLU A 74 3.22 1.38 -16.67
C GLU A 74 4.55 1.00 -16.02
N PHE A 75 4.51 0.49 -14.79
CA PHE A 75 5.70 0.12 -14.03
C PHE A 75 5.46 -1.05 -13.06
N ILE A 76 6.52 -1.81 -12.79
CA ILE A 76 6.56 -2.88 -11.79
C ILE A 76 7.76 -2.66 -10.87
N TYR A 77 7.50 -2.49 -9.58
CA TYR A 77 8.51 -2.56 -8.52
C TYR A 77 8.78 -4.03 -8.17
N LEU A 78 10.02 -4.48 -8.41
CA LEU A 78 10.52 -5.78 -7.96
C LEU A 78 11.26 -5.61 -6.64
N ASP A 79 10.68 -6.11 -5.56
CA ASP A 79 11.18 -5.90 -4.20
C ASP A 79 11.95 -7.14 -3.71
N ALA A 80 13.27 -7.02 -3.62
CA ALA A 80 14.15 -8.07 -3.13
C ALA A 80 14.33 -7.96 -1.60
N HIS A 81 14.06 -9.05 -0.89
CA HIS A 81 14.13 -9.19 0.56
C HIS A 81 15.02 -10.37 0.98
N GLY A 82 16.18 -10.55 0.32
CA GLY A 82 17.22 -11.53 0.68
C GLY A 82 16.86 -13.01 0.53
N ASN A 83 15.66 -13.43 0.93
CA ASN A 83 15.15 -14.81 0.90
C ASN A 83 14.39 -15.14 -0.40
N ASN A 84 14.06 -14.15 -1.23
CA ASN A 84 13.32 -14.29 -2.49
C ASN A 84 14.16 -14.04 -3.75
N GLN A 85 15.50 -14.03 -3.62
CA GLN A 85 16.41 -13.68 -4.71
C GLN A 85 16.18 -14.49 -5.99
N GLU A 86 15.95 -15.80 -5.87
CA GLU A 86 15.69 -16.66 -7.04
C GLU A 86 14.38 -16.28 -7.77
N ALA A 87 13.35 -15.88 -7.01
CA ALA A 87 12.10 -15.41 -7.59
C ALA A 87 12.29 -14.08 -8.33
N ILE A 88 13.07 -13.17 -7.75
CA ILE A 88 13.42 -11.89 -8.38
C ILE A 88 14.21 -12.08 -9.67
N GLU A 89 15.23 -12.95 -9.67
CA GLU A 89 16.03 -13.22 -10.87
C GLU A 89 15.20 -13.83 -12.00
N HIS A 90 14.37 -14.82 -11.68
CA HIS A 90 13.47 -15.43 -12.65
C HIS A 90 12.45 -14.43 -13.20
N CYS A 91 11.82 -13.64 -12.31
CA CYS A 91 10.85 -12.63 -12.69
C CYS A 91 11.49 -11.54 -13.56
N ARG A 92 12.68 -11.05 -13.19
CA ARG A 92 13.42 -10.04 -13.96
C ARG A 92 13.74 -10.55 -15.37
N ALA A 93 14.19 -11.80 -15.51
CA ALA A 93 14.46 -12.40 -16.82
C ALA A 93 13.20 -12.50 -17.69
N PHE A 94 12.06 -12.88 -17.09
CA PHE A 94 10.77 -12.92 -17.79
C PHE A 94 10.31 -11.52 -18.22
N LEU A 95 10.29 -10.56 -17.30
CA LEU A 95 9.82 -9.19 -17.57
C LEU A 95 10.71 -8.50 -18.60
N GLY A 96 12.03 -8.59 -18.48
CA GLY A 96 12.96 -7.98 -19.43
C GLY A 96 12.83 -8.49 -20.88
N LYS A 97 12.20 -9.66 -21.08
CA LYS A 97 11.94 -10.22 -22.41
C LYS A 97 10.53 -9.91 -22.94
N ASN A 98 9.53 -9.82 -22.06
CA ASN A 98 8.12 -9.88 -22.47
C ASN A 98 7.26 -8.68 -22.04
N TYR A 99 7.71 -7.88 -21.07
CA TYR A 99 6.96 -6.76 -20.52
C TYR A 99 7.43 -5.44 -21.13
N GLU A 100 6.49 -4.59 -21.53
CA GLU A 100 6.76 -3.34 -22.26
C GLU A 100 6.96 -2.12 -21.34
N GLY A 101 6.54 -2.21 -20.07
CA GLY A 101 6.66 -1.12 -19.11
C GLY A 101 7.98 -1.08 -18.34
N GLU A 102 8.06 -0.18 -17.36
CA GLU A 102 9.27 0.05 -16.58
C GLU A 102 9.42 -0.99 -15.45
N VAL A 103 10.57 -1.67 -15.39
CA VAL A 103 10.92 -2.52 -14.24
C VAL A 103 11.83 -1.73 -13.30
N ILE A 104 11.34 -1.46 -12.09
CA ILE A 104 12.05 -0.73 -11.04
C ILE A 104 12.52 -1.74 -10.00
N ASN A 105 13.84 -1.90 -9.86
CA ASN A 105 14.41 -2.79 -8.85
C ASN A 105 14.48 -2.05 -7.51
N GLU A 106 13.89 -2.63 -6.47
CA GLU A 106 14.07 -2.24 -5.08
C GLU A 106 14.73 -3.37 -4.30
N GLU A 107 15.61 -3.02 -3.37
CA GLU A 107 16.24 -3.98 -2.49
C GLU A 107 16.10 -3.49 -1.04
N ARG A 108 15.42 -4.29 -0.21
CA ARG A 108 15.32 -4.04 1.23
C ARG A 108 15.94 -5.22 1.97
N LEU A 109 17.21 -5.07 2.32
CA LEU A 109 17.94 -6.07 3.12
C LEU A 109 17.83 -5.83 4.62
N TYR A 110 17.29 -4.67 5.02
CA TYR A 110 17.23 -4.22 6.40
C TYR A 110 15.83 -3.71 6.74
N HIS A 111 15.38 -3.98 7.95
CA HIS A 111 14.15 -3.45 8.54
C HIS A 111 14.45 -2.89 9.92
N ARG A 112 13.66 -1.92 10.38
CA ARG A 112 13.68 -1.57 11.81
C ARG A 112 12.85 -2.61 12.58
N ASP A 113 13.23 -2.91 13.81
CA ASP A 113 12.49 -3.83 14.68
C ASP A 113 11.10 -3.28 14.99
N PRO A 114 10.00 -3.83 14.44
CA PRO A 114 8.67 -3.27 14.66
C PRO A 114 8.33 -3.10 16.14
N ALA A 115 8.75 -4.03 17.01
CA ALA A 115 8.48 -3.97 18.45
C ALA A 115 9.11 -2.72 19.13
N ALA A 116 10.22 -2.21 18.60
CA ALA A 116 10.88 -1.01 19.10
C ALA A 116 10.26 0.31 18.58
N PHE A 117 9.40 0.26 17.56
CA PHE A 117 8.82 1.44 16.89
C PHE A 117 7.29 1.54 17.00
N LEU A 118 6.62 0.58 17.67
CA LEU A 118 5.19 0.65 18.02
C LEU A 118 4.94 1.63 19.19
N ASN A 119 5.41 2.88 19.09
CA ASN A 119 5.16 3.94 20.08
C ASN A 119 3.79 4.61 19.86
N HIS A 120 2.75 3.79 19.73
CA HIS A 120 1.38 4.26 19.49
C HIS A 120 0.81 5.01 20.68
N ASN A 121 -0.16 5.90 20.40
CA ASN A 121 -0.85 6.71 21.41
C ASN A 121 0.07 7.69 22.18
N GLN A 122 1.32 7.84 21.78
CA GLN A 122 2.25 8.81 22.37
C GLN A 122 2.27 10.15 21.59
N GLY A 123 1.38 10.31 20.60
CA GLY A 123 1.40 11.40 19.65
C GLY A 123 0.44 12.50 20.03
N THR A 124 0.67 13.69 19.48
CA THR A 124 -0.26 14.81 19.60
C THR A 124 -0.99 15.08 18.28
N VAL A 125 -2.16 15.71 18.38
CA VAL A 125 -2.90 16.17 17.19
C VAL A 125 -2.04 17.13 16.37
N GLU A 126 -1.28 18.01 17.03
CA GLU A 126 -0.39 18.97 16.38
C GLU A 126 0.70 18.26 15.56
N GLN A 127 1.35 17.24 16.11
CA GLN A 127 2.32 16.43 15.39
C GLN A 127 1.70 15.78 14.14
N GLY A 128 0.48 15.26 14.25
CA GLY A 128 -0.22 14.66 13.12
C GLY A 128 -0.60 15.64 12.03
N LEU A 129 -1.11 16.81 12.40
CA LEU A 129 -1.45 17.87 11.44
C LEU A 129 -0.22 18.45 10.72
N ASN A 130 0.96 18.36 11.35
CA ASN A 130 2.24 18.82 10.81
C ASN A 130 3.04 17.72 10.10
N CYS A 131 2.49 16.51 9.96
CA CYS A 131 3.19 15.40 9.29
C CYS A 131 3.19 15.59 7.77
N ASN A 132 4.35 15.85 7.19
CA ASN A 132 4.53 16.05 5.73
C ASN A 132 4.31 14.78 4.90
N HIS A 133 4.24 13.60 5.52
CA HIS A 133 3.95 12.33 4.85
C HIS A 133 2.46 12.00 4.80
N LEU A 134 1.66 12.68 5.63
CA LEU A 134 0.22 12.50 5.61
C LEU A 134 -0.34 13.03 4.29
N LEU A 135 -1.16 12.22 3.62
CA LEU A 135 -1.65 12.42 2.26
C LEU A 135 -0.62 12.49 1.15
N ALA A 136 0.67 12.25 1.42
CA ALA A 136 1.64 12.02 0.35
C ALA A 136 1.29 10.76 -0.45
N THR A 137 0.61 9.82 0.20
CA THR A 137 -0.03 8.65 -0.42
C THR A 137 -1.38 8.43 0.21
N LEU A 138 -2.34 7.90 -0.56
CA LEU A 138 -3.58 7.34 -0.04
C LEU A 138 -3.52 5.82 -0.18
N THR A 139 -4.00 5.10 0.83
CA THR A 139 -4.12 3.63 0.74
C THR A 139 -5.59 3.26 0.76
N TYR A 140 -6.07 2.63 -0.30
CA TYR A 140 -7.45 2.18 -0.35
C TYR A 140 -7.55 0.74 0.16
N PHE A 141 -8.25 0.54 1.26
CA PHE A 141 -8.54 -0.77 1.83
C PHE A 141 -10.05 -0.85 2.08
N PRO A 142 -10.83 -1.41 1.15
CA PRO A 142 -12.27 -1.19 1.12
C PRO A 142 -12.98 -1.49 2.44
N PRO A 143 -13.95 -0.65 2.85
CA PRO A 143 -14.40 0.56 2.16
C PRO A 143 -13.53 1.81 2.44
N ILE A 144 -12.51 1.70 3.30
CA ILE A 144 -11.82 2.83 3.93
C ILE A 144 -10.71 3.39 3.03
N ILE A 145 -10.58 4.71 3.02
CA ILE A 145 -9.41 5.43 2.50
C ILE A 145 -8.50 5.81 3.66
N HIS A 146 -7.31 5.26 3.66
CA HIS A 146 -6.28 5.51 4.65
C HIS A 146 -5.43 6.72 4.25
N PRO A 147 -5.17 7.66 5.18
CA PRO A 147 -4.47 8.91 4.87
C PRO A 147 -2.96 8.76 4.64
N CYS A 148 -2.40 7.56 4.82
CA CYS A 148 -1.06 7.20 4.34
C CYS A 148 -0.84 5.68 4.34
N CYS A 149 0.23 5.23 3.67
CA CYS A 149 0.62 3.83 3.60
C CYS A 149 0.81 3.14 4.96
N ASN A 150 1.32 3.87 5.95
CA ASN A 150 1.62 3.30 7.25
C ASN A 150 0.36 3.10 8.11
N SER A 151 -0.73 3.84 7.84
CA SER A 151 -1.96 3.70 8.65
C SER A 151 -2.63 2.34 8.53
N TRP A 152 -2.56 1.68 7.38
CA TRP A 152 -2.96 0.28 7.27
C TRP A 152 -2.06 -0.68 8.03
N ALA A 153 -0.73 -0.53 7.88
CA ALA A 153 0.24 -1.41 8.53
C ALA A 153 0.09 -1.38 10.05
N LEU A 154 -0.13 -0.18 10.60
CA LEU A 154 -0.37 0.02 12.02
C LEU A 154 -1.71 -0.57 12.50
N MET A 155 -2.81 -0.40 11.76
CA MET A 155 -4.08 -1.01 12.14
C MET A 155 -4.00 -2.55 12.18
N ASN A 156 -3.29 -3.15 11.22
CA ASN A 156 -3.07 -4.60 11.23
C ASN A 156 -2.17 -5.05 12.39
N ALA A 157 -1.10 -4.30 12.69
CA ALA A 157 -0.18 -4.62 13.77
C ALA A 157 -0.83 -4.47 15.16
N LEU A 158 -1.68 -3.45 15.31
CA LEU A 158 -2.39 -3.17 16.56
C LEU A 158 -3.62 -4.05 16.78
N ASN A 159 -4.14 -4.67 15.72
CA ASN A 159 -5.37 -5.47 15.74
C ASN A 159 -6.54 -4.72 16.41
N ASP A 160 -6.61 -3.41 16.19
CA ASP A 160 -7.58 -2.51 16.81
C ASP A 160 -8.55 -1.99 15.76
N GLY A 161 -9.79 -2.49 15.80
CA GLY A 161 -10.87 -2.09 14.90
C GLY A 161 -11.33 -0.65 15.10
N THR A 162 -11.06 -0.04 16.26
CA THR A 162 -11.58 1.30 16.60
C THR A 162 -11.07 2.39 15.68
N MET A 163 -9.82 2.31 15.20
CA MET A 163 -9.28 3.28 14.23
C MET A 163 -10.01 3.21 12.88
N GLY A 164 -10.38 2.00 12.45
CA GLY A 164 -11.16 1.81 11.23
C GLY A 164 -12.56 2.40 11.38
N GLU A 165 -13.23 2.14 12.51
CA GLU A 165 -14.54 2.70 12.84
C GLU A 165 -14.51 4.24 12.86
N MET A 166 -13.50 4.85 13.46
CA MET A 166 -13.36 6.32 13.47
C MET A 166 -13.23 6.91 12.05
N LEU A 167 -12.52 6.24 11.14
CA LEU A 167 -12.41 6.68 9.75
C LEU A 167 -13.75 6.51 9.02
N ILE A 168 -14.49 5.43 9.28
CA ILE A 168 -15.83 5.21 8.74
C ILE A 168 -16.79 6.31 9.21
N GLU A 169 -16.84 6.58 10.51
CA GLU A 169 -17.70 7.63 11.09
C GLU A 169 -17.36 9.03 10.56
N ALA A 170 -16.08 9.28 10.27
CA ALA A 170 -15.61 10.52 9.66
C ALA A 170 -15.86 10.61 8.14
N GLY A 171 -16.45 9.58 7.53
CA GLY A 171 -16.75 9.55 6.10
C GLY A 171 -15.51 9.37 5.21
N TRP A 172 -14.43 8.79 5.73
CA TRP A 172 -13.22 8.43 4.95
C TRP A 172 -13.42 7.11 4.22
N THR A 173 -14.52 6.99 3.48
CA THR A 173 -14.93 5.75 2.82
C THR A 173 -15.34 6.00 1.37
N ALA A 174 -15.14 4.99 0.51
CA ALA A 174 -15.46 5.07 -0.91
C ALA A 174 -16.97 5.09 -1.20
N ASP A 175 -17.84 4.80 -0.23
CA ASP A 175 -19.29 4.95 -0.32
C ASP A 175 -19.80 6.31 0.15
N ASN A 176 -18.92 7.17 0.69
CA ASN A 176 -19.29 8.55 1.02
C ASN A 176 -19.43 9.39 -0.28
N PRO A 177 -20.62 9.92 -0.60
CA PRO A 177 -20.82 10.75 -1.79
C PRO A 177 -20.03 12.07 -1.75
N ASP A 178 -19.65 12.54 -0.55
CA ASP A 178 -18.88 13.77 -0.34
C ASP A 178 -17.38 13.51 -0.15
N LEU A 179 -16.89 12.30 -0.45
CA LEU A 179 -15.52 11.88 -0.17
C LEU A 179 -14.46 12.86 -0.69
N LYS A 180 -14.65 13.44 -1.89
CA LYS A 180 -13.71 14.43 -2.44
C LYS A 180 -13.54 15.63 -1.51
N ASN A 181 -14.63 16.17 -0.99
CA ASN A 181 -14.59 17.28 -0.04
C ASN A 181 -14.05 16.83 1.31
N THR A 182 -14.38 15.61 1.76
CA THR A 182 -13.80 15.02 2.98
C THR A 182 -12.28 14.98 2.90
N LEU A 183 -11.71 14.49 1.78
CA LEU A 183 -10.26 14.41 1.57
C LEU A 183 -9.64 15.79 1.37
N ALA A 184 -10.28 16.71 0.65
CA ALA A 184 -9.78 18.06 0.46
C ALA A 184 -9.68 18.85 1.79
N ASN A 185 -10.60 18.58 2.73
CA ASN A 185 -10.65 19.20 4.05
C ASN A 185 -10.13 18.27 5.15
N TRP A 186 -9.12 17.47 4.82
CA TRP A 186 -8.66 16.39 5.70
C TRP A 186 -8.28 16.83 7.11
N ARG A 187 -7.77 18.06 7.29
CA ARG A 187 -7.37 18.59 8.60
C ARG A 187 -8.56 18.74 9.54
N GLN A 188 -9.74 18.95 8.98
CA GLN A 188 -11.00 19.09 9.70
C GLN A 188 -11.72 17.75 9.84
N THR A 189 -11.59 16.87 8.84
CA THR A 189 -12.35 15.62 8.79
C THR A 189 -11.64 14.42 9.38
N LEU A 190 -10.30 14.40 9.48
CA LEU A 190 -9.63 13.30 10.18
C LEU A 190 -9.95 13.33 11.67
N PRO A 191 -10.35 12.18 12.26
CA PRO A 191 -10.58 12.09 13.69
C PRO A 191 -9.34 12.51 14.49
N LYS A 192 -9.51 13.47 15.41
CA LYS A 192 -8.42 13.87 16.32
C LYS A 192 -7.83 12.70 17.12
N PRO A 193 -8.63 11.72 17.61
CA PRO A 193 -8.07 10.53 18.25
C PRO A 193 -7.18 9.72 17.30
N PHE A 194 -7.58 9.54 16.04
CA PHE A 194 -6.75 8.88 15.02
C PHE A 194 -5.39 9.57 14.88
N LEU A 195 -5.35 10.91 14.81
CA LEU A 195 -4.08 11.65 14.72
C LEU A 195 -3.18 11.42 15.94
N LYS A 196 -3.73 11.27 17.15
CA LYS A 196 -2.92 10.99 18.35
C LYS A 196 -2.33 9.57 18.35
N THR A 197 -3.11 8.60 17.87
CA THR A 197 -2.70 7.18 17.80
C THR A 197 -1.69 6.95 16.69
N PHE A 198 -1.88 7.64 15.55
CA PHE A 198 -1.15 7.42 14.32
C PHE A 198 0.12 8.27 14.20
N CYS A 199 0.20 9.44 14.85
CA CYS A 199 1.25 10.43 14.55
C CYS A 199 2.37 10.57 15.58
N ALA A 200 2.46 9.67 16.57
CA ALA A 200 3.70 9.51 17.34
C ALA A 200 4.58 8.44 16.72
N ASN A 201 5.75 8.84 16.22
CA ASN A 201 6.95 8.01 16.03
C ASN A 201 6.79 6.67 15.29
N SER A 202 5.62 6.42 14.73
CA SER A 202 5.20 5.15 14.14
C SER A 202 5.43 5.15 12.64
N CYS A 203 5.50 6.34 12.04
CA CYS A 203 6.05 6.53 10.71
C CYS A 203 7.57 6.46 10.81
N TYR A 204 8.17 5.58 10.02
CA TYR A 204 9.63 5.41 9.90
C TYR A 204 10.39 6.72 9.64
N MET A 205 9.70 7.77 9.18
CA MET A 205 10.25 9.09 8.86
C MET A 205 9.93 10.20 9.87
N THR A 206 9.08 9.95 10.87
CA THR A 206 8.79 10.92 11.94
C THR A 206 9.18 10.40 13.33
N ALA A 207 9.71 9.17 13.43
CA ALA A 207 10.36 8.71 14.65
C ALA A 207 11.58 9.61 14.93
N PRO A 208 11.80 10.04 16.19
CA PRO A 208 13.08 10.63 16.58
C PRO A 208 14.21 9.69 16.14
N ASP A 209 15.40 10.22 15.91
CA ASP A 209 16.59 9.41 15.68
C ASP A 209 16.81 8.50 16.89
N ILE A 210 16.22 7.31 16.84
CA ILE A 210 16.48 6.24 17.78
C ILE A 210 17.71 5.56 17.21
N ASP A 211 18.80 5.53 17.99
CA ASP A 211 20.09 4.88 17.72
C ASP A 211 20.00 3.35 17.53
N ASN A 212 18.85 2.82 17.13
CA ASN A 212 18.69 1.42 16.78
C ASN A 212 19.00 1.26 15.28
N PRO A 213 20.15 0.66 14.92
CA PRO A 213 20.50 0.43 13.54
C PRO A 213 19.45 -0.47 12.88
N PRO A 214 19.11 -0.25 11.59
CA PRO A 214 18.31 -1.19 10.82
C PRO A 214 18.87 -2.61 10.97
N GLN A 215 18.03 -3.55 11.38
CA GLN A 215 18.40 -4.95 11.50
C GLN A 215 18.30 -5.61 10.14
N ARG A 216 19.27 -6.45 9.80
CA ARG A 216 19.20 -7.23 8.56
C ARG A 216 17.98 -8.15 8.65
N ILE A 217 17.12 -8.13 7.63
CA ILE A 217 15.98 -9.06 7.52
C ILE A 217 16.55 -10.47 7.58
N GLN A 218 16.20 -11.18 8.66
CA GLN A 218 16.54 -12.58 8.81
C GLN A 218 15.44 -13.42 8.17
N PRO A 219 15.79 -14.44 7.38
CA PRO A 219 14.80 -15.41 6.91
C PRO A 219 14.08 -16.02 8.12
N HIS A 220 12.77 -15.85 8.20
CA HIS A 220 11.94 -16.48 9.22
C HIS A 220 11.44 -17.84 8.72
N HIS A 221 11.34 -18.84 9.59
CA HIS A 221 10.86 -20.18 9.20
C HIS A 221 9.39 -20.20 8.73
N LEU A 222 8.64 -19.13 9.02
CA LEU A 222 7.28 -18.90 8.53
C LEU A 222 7.23 -18.03 7.26
N ASP A 223 8.37 -17.52 6.79
CA ASP A 223 8.41 -16.83 5.50
C ASP A 223 7.95 -17.82 4.43
N ARG A 224 6.75 -17.56 3.92
CA ARG A 224 6.17 -18.37 2.87
C ARG A 224 6.89 -18.01 1.57
N VAL A 225 8.03 -18.62 1.33
CA VAL A 225 8.57 -18.76 -0.02
C VAL A 225 7.48 -19.52 -0.79
N LEU A 226 6.80 -18.82 -1.70
CA LEU A 226 5.84 -19.45 -2.60
C LEU A 226 6.66 -20.40 -3.48
N LYS A 227 6.65 -21.69 -3.12
CA LYS A 227 7.33 -22.72 -3.89
C LYS A 227 6.62 -22.85 -5.24
N ARG A 228 7.42 -22.88 -6.31
CA ARG A 228 6.96 -23.08 -7.69
C ARG A 228 6.15 -24.35 -7.85
#